data_AF-A0A7V1E6M0-F1
#
_entry.id   AF-A0A7V1E6M0-F1
#
_cell.length_a   1.000
_cell.length_b   1.000
_cell.length_c   1.000
_cell.angle_alpha   90.00
_cell.angle_beta   90.00
_cell.angle_gamma   90.00
#
_symmetry.space_group_name_H-M   'P 1'
#
loop_
_entity.id
_entity.type
_entity.pdbx_description
1 polymer ?
#
loop_
_entity_poly.entity_id
_entity_poly.type
_entity_poly.pdbx_seq_one_letter_code
_entity_poly.pdbx_strand_id
1 'polypeptide(L)'
;MGRGGGENPLIGFSISCSSGTYVRVLAADLGSYLKSPAHLASLRRTSVGKFNVKDSVTLEDMAKRDDKGRNKEIWAMRAAINMPEALVREAELKKMSEGQAIKVTRLTNDVMSIGSTAKLLHSRTSQLIGLGKIVANGDEENITAKPFLVFL
;
A
#
# COMPACT_ATOMS: atom_id res chain seq x y z
N MET A 1 -8.44 44.66 -24.21
CA MET A 1 -9.41 43.71 -23.61
C MET A 1 -9.12 43.57 -22.12
N GLY A 2 -9.91 44.19 -21.25
CA GLY A 2 -9.76 44.06 -19.80
C GLY A 2 -10.17 42.66 -19.34
N ARG A 3 -9.32 42.01 -18.54
CA ARG A 3 -9.69 40.81 -17.80
C ARG A 3 -10.62 41.27 -16.67
N GLY A 4 -11.93 41.10 -16.86
CA GLY A 4 -12.90 41.30 -15.79
C GLY A 4 -12.56 40.40 -14.60
N GLY A 5 -12.50 40.99 -13.40
CA GLY A 5 -12.36 40.28 -12.13
C GLY A 5 -13.64 39.53 -11.76
N GLY A 6 -14.09 38.63 -12.62
CA GLY A 6 -15.18 37.70 -12.33
C GLY A 6 -14.63 36.47 -11.63
N GLU A 7 -15.32 36.01 -10.59
CA GLU A 7 -15.04 34.71 -9.97
C GLU A 7 -15.22 33.61 -11.03
N ASN A 8 -14.20 32.77 -11.22
CA ASN A 8 -14.33 31.61 -12.10
C ASN A 8 -15.28 30.60 -11.44
N PRO A 9 -16.20 29.98 -12.20
CA PRO A 9 -17.08 28.95 -11.65
C PRO A 9 -16.25 27.78 -11.13
N LEU A 10 -16.58 27.31 -9.92
CA LEU A 10 -15.94 26.17 -9.30
C LEU A 10 -16.82 24.92 -9.44
N ILE A 11 -16.20 23.81 -9.82
CA ILE A 11 -16.84 22.49 -9.88
C ILE A 11 -16.08 21.57 -8.92
N GLY A 12 -16.81 21.02 -7.95
CA GLY A 12 -16.31 20.02 -7.01
C GLY A 12 -16.82 18.63 -7.36
N PHE A 13 -15.94 17.63 -7.36
CA PHE A 13 -16.31 16.23 -7.51
C PHE A 13 -15.39 15.32 -6.68
N SER A 14 -15.83 14.10 -6.45
CA SER A 14 -15.04 13.04 -5.82
C SER A 14 -14.76 11.95 -6.84
N ILE A 15 -13.56 11.37 -6.79
CA ILE A 15 -13.13 10.31 -7.71
C ILE A 15 -12.40 9.21 -6.95
N SER A 16 -12.68 7.96 -7.31
CA SER A 16 -11.85 6.80 -7.00
C SER A 16 -11.10 6.40 -8.26
N CYS A 17 -9.78 6.29 -8.18
CA CYS A 17 -8.93 6.01 -9.33
C CYS A 17 -7.80 5.06 -8.95
N SER A 18 -7.20 4.40 -9.94
CA SER A 18 -6.01 3.59 -9.74
C SER A 18 -4.78 4.46 -9.44
N SER A 19 -3.69 3.82 -8.99
CA SER A 19 -2.41 4.50 -8.82
C SER A 19 -1.92 5.05 -10.17
N GLY A 20 -1.40 6.27 -10.17
CA GLY A 20 -0.83 6.91 -11.37
C GLY A 20 -1.81 7.79 -12.16
N THR A 21 -3.07 7.89 -11.73
CA THR A 21 -4.01 8.85 -12.35
C THR A 21 -3.61 10.30 -12.05
N TYR A 22 -3.43 11.10 -13.11
CA TYR A 22 -3.16 12.53 -13.02
C TYR A 22 -4.47 13.33 -12.97
N VAL A 23 -4.97 13.60 -11.76
CA VAL A 23 -6.21 14.39 -11.55
C VAL A 23 -6.14 15.79 -12.21
N ARG A 24 -4.95 16.36 -12.36
CA ARG A 24 -4.75 17.62 -13.08
C ARG A 24 -5.08 17.52 -14.57
N VAL A 25 -4.72 16.41 -15.21
CA VAL A 25 -5.04 16.15 -16.62
C VAL A 25 -6.55 15.91 -16.77
N LEU A 26 -7.14 15.15 -15.85
CA LEU A 26 -8.59 14.95 -15.81
C LEU A 26 -9.37 16.28 -15.74
N ALA A 27 -8.88 17.27 -14.98
CA ALA A 27 -9.50 18.59 -14.94
C ALA A 27 -9.44 19.32 -16.30
N ALA A 28 -8.33 19.21 -17.02
CA ALA A 28 -8.18 19.78 -18.35
C ALA A 28 -9.05 19.06 -19.39
N ASP A 29 -9.15 17.73 -19.30
CA ASP A 29 -10.01 16.90 -20.15
C ASP A 29 -11.49 17.25 -19.93
N LEU A 30 -11.91 17.42 -18.66
CA LEU A 30 -13.26 17.86 -18.32
C LEU A 30 -13.57 19.24 -18.88
N GLY A 31 -12.62 20.18 -18.81
CA GLY A 31 -12.76 21.49 -19.43
C GLY A 31 -12.95 21.38 -20.95
N SER A 32 -12.11 20.59 -21.60
CA SER A 32 -12.18 20.36 -23.04
C SER A 32 -13.54 19.75 -23.46
N TYR A 33 -14.05 18.79 -22.68
CA TYR A 33 -15.37 18.20 -22.86
C TYR A 33 -16.51 19.22 -22.71
N LEU A 34 -16.39 20.12 -21.73
CA LEU A 34 -17.34 21.22 -21.50
C LEU A 34 -17.14 22.41 -22.44
N LYS A 35 -16.18 22.35 -23.38
CA LYS A 35 -15.80 23.43 -24.30
C LYS A 35 -15.39 24.72 -23.57
N SER A 36 -14.79 24.59 -22.39
CA SER A 36 -14.30 25.72 -21.57
C SER A 36 -12.98 25.33 -20.89
N PRO A 37 -11.92 26.15 -20.95
CA PRO A 37 -10.66 25.81 -20.30
C PRO A 37 -10.84 25.65 -18.79
N ALA A 38 -10.44 24.51 -18.26
CA ALA A 38 -10.49 24.21 -16.83
C ALA A 38 -9.12 23.77 -16.33
N HIS A 39 -8.86 24.04 -15.05
CA HIS A 39 -7.66 23.61 -14.35
C HIS A 39 -8.03 23.22 -12.92
N LEU A 40 -7.16 22.43 -12.29
CA LEU A 40 -7.35 21.98 -10.93
C LEU A 40 -7.16 23.15 -9.95
N ALA A 41 -8.24 23.58 -9.29
CA ALA A 41 -8.20 24.65 -8.29
C ALA A 41 -7.74 24.15 -6.91
N SER A 42 -8.23 22.99 -6.47
CA SER A 42 -7.83 22.34 -5.22
C SER A 42 -7.94 20.82 -5.33
N LEU A 43 -7.18 20.10 -4.51
CA LEU A 43 -7.22 18.65 -4.45
C LEU A 43 -6.98 18.19 -3.02
N ARG A 44 -7.85 17.32 -2.53
CA ARG A 44 -7.68 16.65 -1.24
C ARG A 44 -7.78 15.15 -1.43
N ARG A 45 -6.69 14.44 -1.13
CA ARG A 45 -6.70 12.97 -1.12
C ARG A 45 -7.36 12.47 0.16
N THR A 46 -8.44 11.70 0.01
CA THR A 46 -9.23 11.20 1.15
C THR A 46 -8.85 9.78 1.56
N SER A 47 -8.24 9.00 0.67
CA SER A 47 -7.75 7.66 0.97
C SER A 47 -6.57 7.23 0.08
N VAL A 48 -5.81 6.23 0.56
CA VAL A 48 -4.79 5.49 -0.20
C VAL A 48 -4.90 4.02 0.20
N GLY A 49 -5.34 3.16 -0.72
CA GLY A 49 -5.63 1.76 -0.39
C GLY A 49 -6.62 1.69 0.78
N LYS A 50 -6.20 1.07 1.89
CA LYS A 50 -7.01 0.98 3.12
C LYS A 50 -6.85 2.15 4.10
N PHE A 51 -5.94 3.08 3.85
CA PHE A 51 -5.70 4.21 4.74
C PHE A 51 -6.69 5.33 4.41
N ASN A 52 -7.47 5.77 5.39
CA ASN A 52 -8.39 6.90 5.24
C ASN A 52 -7.82 8.15 5.93
N VAL A 53 -8.07 9.33 5.36
CA VAL A 53 -7.71 10.60 6.00
C VAL A 53 -8.40 10.81 7.34
N LYS A 54 -9.56 10.16 7.57
CA LYS A 54 -10.25 10.19 8.87
C LYS A 54 -9.43 9.52 9.99
N ASP A 55 -8.58 8.56 9.63
CA ASP A 55 -7.72 7.84 10.57
C ASP A 55 -6.33 8.51 10.69
N SER A 56 -6.14 9.67 10.07
CA SER A 56 -4.87 10.40 10.09
C SER A 56 -4.75 11.31 11.31
N VAL A 57 -3.52 11.47 11.78
CA VAL A 57 -3.16 12.39 12.86
C VAL A 57 -2.53 13.64 12.26
N THR A 58 -2.92 14.82 12.73
CA THR A 58 -2.33 16.08 12.31
C THR A 58 -0.88 16.19 12.80
N LEU A 59 -0.07 17.01 12.15
CA LEU A 59 1.32 17.23 12.59
C LEU A 59 1.35 17.91 13.96
N GLU A 60 0.41 18.83 14.20
CA GLU A 60 0.23 19.56 15.45
C GLU A 60 -0.10 18.61 16.60
N ASP A 61 -0.99 17.65 16.40
CA ASP A 61 -1.33 16.66 17.43
C ASP A 61 -0.22 15.64 17.63
N MET A 62 0.52 15.29 16.57
CA MET A 62 1.67 14.40 16.67
C MET A 62 2.82 15.05 17.45
N ALA A 63 3.03 16.36 17.29
CA ALA A 63 4.07 17.11 18.01
C ALA A 63 3.82 17.22 19.52
N LYS A 64 2.55 17.16 19.96
CA LYS A 64 2.18 17.24 21.39
C LYS A 64 2.37 15.92 22.15
N ARG A 65 2.59 14.80 21.46
CA ARG A 65 2.72 13.47 22.07
C ARG A 65 4.15 13.20 22.53
N ASP A 66 4.32 12.35 23.54
CA ASP A 66 5.62 11.77 23.90
C ASP A 66 6.00 10.60 22.97
N ASP A 67 7.17 9.98 23.17
CA ASP A 67 7.62 8.85 22.35
C ASP A 67 6.64 7.68 22.35
N LYS A 68 6.05 7.35 23.51
CA LYS A 68 5.08 6.27 23.64
C LYS A 68 3.80 6.58 22.88
N GLY A 69 3.32 7.82 22.98
CA GLY A 69 2.14 8.31 22.29
C GLY A 69 2.33 8.36 20.78
N ARG A 70 3.53 8.73 20.30
CA ARG A 70 3.87 8.69 18.87
C ARG A 70 3.92 7.27 18.33
N ASN A 71 4.58 6.35 19.03
CA ASN A 71 4.71 4.96 18.58
C ASN A 71 3.36 4.24 18.42
N LYS A 72 2.32 4.63 19.16
CA LYS A 72 0.96 4.09 19.01
C LYS A 72 0.26 4.51 17.71
N GLU A 73 0.66 5.65 17.15
CA GLU A 73 0.09 6.17 15.89
C GLU A 73 0.77 5.59 14.65
N ILE A 74 1.92 4.92 14.82
CA ILE A 74 2.67 4.32 13.72
C ILE A 74 2.04 2.97 13.38
N TRP A 75 1.50 2.87 12.16
CA TRP A 75 0.99 1.61 11.64
C TRP A 75 2.13 0.64 11.34
N ALA A 76 1.95 -0.62 11.71
CA ALA A 76 2.91 -1.66 11.38
C ALA A 76 3.07 -1.80 9.85
N MET A 77 4.30 -2.01 9.37
CA MET A 77 4.58 -2.20 7.94
C MET A 77 3.76 -3.36 7.34
N ARG A 78 3.55 -4.44 8.11
CA ARG A 78 2.66 -5.56 7.74
C ARG A 78 1.27 -5.08 7.34
N ALA A 79 0.74 -4.06 8.01
CA ALA A 79 -0.54 -3.48 7.68
C ALA A 79 -0.45 -2.71 6.36
N ALA A 80 0.60 -1.93 6.10
CA ALA A 80 0.68 -1.14 4.86
C ALA A 80 0.72 -1.96 3.57
N ILE A 81 1.15 -3.23 3.64
CA ILE A 81 1.34 -4.08 2.47
C ILE A 81 0.11 -4.95 2.24
N ASN A 82 -0.62 -4.68 1.16
CA ASN A 82 -1.79 -5.46 0.74
C ASN A 82 -1.38 -6.64 -0.15
N MET A 83 -0.93 -7.73 0.48
CA MET A 83 -0.50 -8.97 -0.18
C MET A 83 -0.93 -10.18 0.66
N PRO A 84 -1.04 -11.39 0.06
CA PRO A 84 -1.19 -12.64 0.79
C PRO A 84 -0.10 -12.83 1.86
N GLU A 85 -0.41 -13.63 2.88
CA GLU A 85 0.50 -13.90 3.99
C GLU A 85 0.92 -15.37 4.05
N ALA A 86 2.23 -15.58 4.19
CA ALA A 86 2.85 -16.90 4.29
C ALA A 86 3.73 -16.97 5.54
N LEU A 87 3.58 -18.05 6.31
CA LEU A 87 4.34 -18.29 7.53
C LEU A 87 5.66 -18.99 7.21
N VAL A 88 6.72 -18.51 7.86
CA VAL A 88 8.08 -19.06 7.81
C VAL A 88 8.41 -19.60 9.19
N ARG A 89 8.88 -20.85 9.24
CA ARG A 89 9.36 -21.48 10.47
C ARG A 89 10.78 -21.02 10.81
N GLU A 90 11.13 -21.06 12.09
CA GLU A 90 12.47 -20.66 12.57
C GLU A 90 13.63 -21.39 11.85
N ALA A 91 13.42 -22.68 11.52
CA ALA A 91 14.41 -23.49 10.78
C ALA A 91 14.76 -22.93 9.38
N GLU A 92 13.89 -22.12 8.78
CA GLU A 92 14.07 -21.57 7.44
C GLU A 92 14.65 -20.13 7.46
N LEU A 93 14.79 -19.50 8.63
CA LEU A 93 15.25 -18.11 8.73
C LEU A 93 16.68 -17.92 8.24
N LYS A 94 17.58 -18.87 8.55
CA LYS A 94 18.98 -18.81 8.07
C LYS A 94 19.05 -18.89 6.54
N LYS A 95 18.28 -19.80 5.94
CA LYS A 95 18.16 -19.92 4.47
C LYS A 95 17.60 -18.64 3.85
N MET A 96 16.62 -18.02 4.51
CA MET A 96 16.04 -16.76 4.09
C MET A 96 17.06 -15.61 4.09
N SER A 97 17.87 -15.48 5.14
CA SER A 97 18.93 -14.44 5.19
C SER A 97 20.01 -14.60 4.12
N GLU A 98 20.19 -15.83 3.62
CA GLU A 98 21.12 -16.15 2.53
C GLU A 98 20.45 -16.07 1.13
N GLY A 99 19.17 -15.64 1.06
CA GLY A 99 18.44 -15.48 -0.21
C GLY A 99 17.97 -16.79 -0.86
N GLN A 100 18.04 -17.91 -0.12
CA GLN A 100 17.62 -19.22 -0.62
C GLN A 100 16.08 -19.35 -0.63
N ALA A 101 15.56 -20.27 -1.45
CA ALA A 101 14.14 -20.62 -1.40
C ALA A 101 13.81 -21.32 -0.08
N ILE A 102 12.72 -20.90 0.55
CA ILE A 102 12.28 -21.38 1.86
C ILE A 102 10.93 -22.04 1.79
N LYS A 103 10.70 -23.04 2.66
CA LYS A 103 9.38 -23.64 2.83
C LYS A 103 8.47 -22.69 3.59
N VAL A 104 7.25 -22.52 3.09
CA VAL A 104 6.25 -21.64 3.71
C VAL A 104 4.92 -22.35 3.93
N THR A 105 4.17 -21.92 4.95
CA THR A 105 2.81 -22.40 5.21
C THR A 105 1.81 -21.28 4.89
N ARG A 106 0.75 -21.61 4.15
CA ARG A 106 -0.29 -20.66 3.76
C ARG A 106 -1.11 -20.23 4.97
N LEU A 107 -1.22 -18.91 5.19
CA LEU A 107 -2.06 -18.34 6.26
C LEU A 107 -3.41 -17.83 5.72
N THR A 108 -3.42 -17.26 4.52
CA THR A 108 -4.62 -16.61 3.95
C THR A 108 -5.37 -17.53 2.98
N ASN A 109 -6.71 -17.47 3.02
CA ASN A 109 -7.59 -18.13 2.05
C ASN A 109 -7.46 -17.57 0.63
N ASP A 110 -6.79 -16.43 0.43
CA ASP A 110 -6.50 -15.91 -0.91
C ASP A 110 -5.69 -16.88 -1.75
N VAL A 111 -6.10 -17.06 -3.02
CA VAL A 111 -5.45 -17.94 -4.00
C VAL A 111 -4.00 -17.49 -4.18
N MET A 112 -3.06 -18.16 -3.49
CA MET A 112 -1.64 -18.01 -3.76
C MET A 112 -1.32 -18.76 -5.05
N SER A 113 -1.54 -18.09 -6.17
CA SER A 113 -1.08 -18.59 -7.46
C SER A 113 0.45 -18.57 -7.52
N ILE A 114 1.03 -19.55 -8.19
CA ILE A 114 2.46 -19.59 -8.49
C ILE A 114 2.86 -18.26 -9.17
N GLY A 115 3.93 -17.65 -8.69
CA GLY A 115 4.42 -16.37 -9.18
C GLY A 115 3.81 -15.14 -8.52
N SER A 116 2.83 -15.29 -7.62
CA SER A 116 2.35 -14.19 -6.77
C SER A 116 3.39 -13.76 -5.74
N THR A 117 3.31 -12.51 -5.29
CA THR A 117 4.11 -11.99 -4.17
C THR A 117 3.35 -12.15 -2.86
N ALA A 118 4.09 -12.45 -1.79
CA ALA A 118 3.54 -12.65 -0.46
C ALA A 118 4.40 -11.97 0.62
N LYS A 119 3.73 -11.58 1.70
CA LYS A 119 4.36 -11.22 2.98
C LYS A 119 4.85 -12.50 3.65
N LEU A 120 6.13 -12.50 4.02
CA LEU A 120 6.74 -13.57 4.80
C LEU A 120 6.68 -13.19 6.28
N LEU A 121 6.00 -14.00 7.07
CA LEU A 121 5.76 -13.76 8.49
C LEU A 121 6.45 -14.83 9.33
N HIS A 122 7.01 -14.42 10.46
CA HIS A 122 7.52 -15.38 11.43
C HIS A 122 6.37 -16.20 12.04
N SER A 123 6.50 -17.52 12.08
CA SER A 123 5.44 -18.44 12.54
C SER A 123 4.95 -18.15 13.97
N ARG A 124 5.88 -17.88 14.89
CA ARG A 124 5.57 -17.61 16.31
C ARG A 124 5.13 -16.18 16.63
N THR A 125 5.87 -15.18 16.13
CA THR A 125 5.63 -13.77 16.51
C THR A 125 4.67 -13.05 15.57
N SER A 126 4.32 -13.65 14.42
CA SER A 126 3.51 -13.00 13.39
C SER A 126 4.14 -11.69 12.85
N GLN A 127 5.43 -11.47 13.10
CA GLN A 127 6.18 -10.31 12.62
C GLN A 127 6.49 -10.46 11.13
N LEU A 128 6.41 -9.36 10.38
CA LEU A 128 6.87 -9.31 9.00
C LEU A 128 8.39 -9.41 8.96
N ILE A 129 8.92 -10.45 8.34
CA ILE A 129 10.35 -10.72 8.23
C ILE A 129 10.87 -10.57 6.79
N GLY A 130 9.98 -10.43 5.80
CA GLY A 130 10.37 -10.15 4.43
C GLY A 130 9.22 -10.22 3.43
N LEU A 131 9.57 -10.09 2.16
CA LEU A 131 8.71 -10.28 1.01
C LEU A 131 9.33 -11.34 0.09
N GLY A 132 8.46 -12.19 -0.48
CA GLY A 132 8.89 -13.27 -1.35
C GLY A 132 7.94 -13.51 -2.51
N LYS A 133 8.45 -14.17 -3.54
CA LYS A 133 7.65 -14.68 -4.65
C LYS A 133 7.36 -16.15 -4.42
N ILE A 134 6.09 -16.55 -4.53
CA ILE A 134 5.66 -17.94 -4.38
C ILE A 134 6.12 -18.76 -5.58
N VAL A 135 6.73 -19.92 -5.31
CA VAL A 135 7.22 -20.87 -6.31
C VAL A 135 6.67 -22.25 -5.96
N ALA A 136 6.01 -22.92 -6.92
CA ALA A 136 5.59 -24.31 -6.72
C ALA A 136 6.75 -25.27 -6.88
N ASN A 137 6.74 -26.31 -6.06
CA ASN A 137 7.64 -27.44 -6.16
C ASN A 137 6.78 -28.71 -6.23
N GLY A 138 6.35 -29.09 -7.44
CA GLY A 138 5.78 -30.41 -7.78
C GLY A 138 4.43 -30.80 -7.16
N ASP A 139 4.18 -30.44 -5.90
CA ASP A 139 3.05 -30.85 -5.07
C ASP A 139 2.37 -29.63 -4.44
N GLU A 140 1.03 -29.56 -4.46
CA GLU A 140 0.24 -28.46 -3.88
C GLU A 140 0.42 -28.32 -2.35
N GLU A 141 0.93 -29.37 -1.69
CA GLU A 141 1.20 -29.36 -0.24
C GLU A 141 2.54 -28.72 0.15
N ASN A 142 3.49 -28.55 -0.79
CA ASN A 142 4.87 -28.13 -0.50
C ASN A 142 5.22 -26.80 -1.19
N ILE A 143 4.59 -25.73 -0.73
CA ILE A 143 4.80 -24.39 -1.27
C ILE A 143 6.14 -23.82 -0.78
N THR A 144 6.92 -23.29 -1.71
CA THR A 144 8.15 -22.55 -1.40
C THR A 144 8.01 -21.08 -1.76
N ALA A 145 8.77 -20.23 -1.09
CA ALA A 145 8.89 -18.82 -1.43
C ALA A 145 10.35 -18.47 -1.68
N LYS A 146 10.63 -17.74 -2.76
CA LYS A 146 11.94 -17.14 -2.99
C LYS A 146 11.92 -15.70 -2.43
N PRO A 147 12.65 -15.40 -1.35
CA PRO A 147 12.72 -14.07 -0.79
C PRO A 147 13.42 -13.12 -1.77
N PHE A 148 12.93 -11.88 -1.86
CA PHE A 148 13.60 -10.80 -2.60
C PHE A 148 13.86 -9.58 -1.73
N LEU A 149 13.21 -9.47 -0.57
CA LEU A 149 13.45 -8.44 0.44
C LEU A 149 13.33 -9.06 1.82
N VAL A 150 14.31 -8.82 2.70
CA VAL A 150 14.42 -9.45 4.02
C VAL A 150 14.62 -8.37 5.08
N PHE A 151 13.97 -8.52 6.23
CA PHE A 151 13.92 -7.55 7.34
C PHE A 151 14.38 -8.12 8.69
N LEU A 152 15.11 -9.24 8.67
CA LEU A 152 15.58 -9.97 9.87
C LEU A 152 16.49 -9.12 10.76
#